data_AF-R4VUK9-F1
#
_entry.id   AF-R4VUK9-F1
#
_cell.length_a   1.000
_cell.length_b   1.000
_cell.length_c   1.000
_cell.angle_alpha   90.00
_cell.angle_beta   90.00
_cell.angle_gamma   90.00
#
_symmetry.space_group_name_H-M   'P 1'
#
loop_
_entity.id
_entity.type
_entity.pdbx_description
1 polymer ?
#
loop_
_entity_poly.entity_id
_entity_poly.type
_entity_poly.pdbx_seq_one_letter_code
_entity_poly.pdbx_strand_id
1 'polypeptide(L)' 'MDLPLVALALLTGFLTGALFAFVQVPIPAPPELPGLLGIVGIYLGYTVVDWAGVGIDLLGRLGLG' A
#
# COMPACT_ATOMS: atom_id res chain seq x y z
N MET A 1 -7.80 12.02 -9.02
CA MET A 1 -8.27 10.89 -8.19
C MET A 1 -9.55 10.38 -8.81
N ASP A 2 -9.54 9.15 -9.31
CA ASP A 2 -10.73 8.55 -9.90
C ASP A 2 -11.58 7.94 -8.79
N LEU A 3 -12.57 8.70 -8.29
CA LEU A 3 -13.50 8.23 -7.26
C LEU A 3 -14.07 6.82 -7.52
N PRO A 4 -14.43 6.45 -8.76
CA PRO A 4 -14.92 5.10 -9.04
C PRO A 4 -13.89 4.00 -8.71
N LEU A 5 -12.61 4.24 -8.98
CA LEU A 5 -11.54 3.29 -8.69
C LEU A 5 -11.35 3.11 -7.18
N VAL A 6 -11.39 4.22 -6.43
CA VAL A 6 -11.30 4.19 -4.96
C VAL A 6 -12.46 3.42 -4.35
N ALA A 7 -13.69 3.67 -4.83
CA ALA A 7 -14.88 2.97 -4.36
C ALA A 7 -14.82 1.47 -4.67
N LEU A 8 -14.36 1.09 -5.88
CA LEU A 8 -14.16 -0.31 -6.24
C LEU A 8 -13.09 -0.97 -5.37
N ALA A 9 -11.94 -0.33 -5.13
CA ALA A 9 -10.89 -0.87 -4.28
C ALA A 9 -11.38 -1.11 -2.84
N LEU A 10 -12.12 -0.15 -2.27
CA LEU A 10 -12.74 -0.29 -0.96
C LEU A 10 -13.75 -1.44 -0.92
N LEU A 11 -14.63 -1.52 -1.92
CA LEU A 11 -15.64 -2.57 -2.01
C LEU A 11 -15.00 -3.96 -2.17
N THR A 12 -13.98 -4.08 -3.02
CA THR A 12 -13.22 -5.32 -3.18
C THR A 12 -12.58 -5.74 -1.86
N GLY A 13 -11.86 -4.84 -1.18
CA GLY A 13 -11.25 -5.14 0.12
C GLY A 13 -12.27 -5.55 1.18
N PHE A 14 -13.40 -4.85 1.25
CA PHE A 14 -14.50 -5.16 2.16
C PHE A 14 -15.09 -6.56 1.89
N LEU A 15 -15.42 -6.87 0.63
CA LEU A 15 -16.02 -8.15 0.26
C LEU A 15 -15.04 -9.31 0.45
N THR A 16 -13.75 -9.12 0.14
CA THR A 16 -12.72 -10.11 0.44
C THR A 16 -12.67 -10.37 1.94
N GLY A 17 -12.56 -9.34 2.79
CA GLY A 17 -12.55 -9.50 4.24
C GLY A 17 -13.81 -10.18 4.79
N ALA A 18 -14.99 -9.78 4.29
CA ALA A 18 -16.27 -10.38 4.68
C ALA A 18 -16.36 -11.86 4.31
N LEU A 19 -15.83 -12.25 3.13
CA LEU A 19 -15.78 -13.65 2.71
C LEU A 19 -14.91 -14.49 3.65
N PHE A 20 -13.70 -14.03 3.99
CA PHE A 20 -12.81 -14.74 4.92
C PHE A 20 -13.46 -14.93 6.30
N ALA A 21 -14.09 -13.88 6.82
CA ALA A 21 -14.85 -13.96 8.07
C ALA A 21 -16.02 -14.95 7.97
N PHE A 22 -16.75 -14.94 6.85
CA PHE A 22 -17.90 -15.82 6.63
C PHE A 22 -17.50 -17.31 6.59
N VAL A 23 -16.39 -17.65 5.94
CA VAL A 23 -15.90 -19.03 5.87
C VAL A 23 -15.03 -19.44 7.07
N GLN A 24 -14.87 -18.55 8.06
CA GLN A 24 -14.05 -18.76 9.27
C GLN A 24 -12.59 -19.14 8.97
N VAL A 25 -12.04 -18.63 7.86
CA VAL A 25 -10.63 -18.83 7.48
C VAL A 25 -9.83 -17.60 7.91
N PRO A 26 -8.62 -17.76 8.47
CA PRO A 26 -7.75 -16.62 8.76
C PRO A 26 -7.53 -15.78 7.49
N ILE A 27 -7.53 -14.47 7.65
CA ILE A 27 -7.31 -13.53 6.55
C ILE A 27 -5.88 -13.70 6.01
N PRO A 28 -5.63 -13.73 4.68
CA PRO A 28 -4.28 -13.88 4.11
C PRO A 28 -3.42 -12.62 4.21
N ALA A 29 -4.06 -11.47 4.44
CA ALA A 29 -3.37 -10.19 4.66
C ALA A 29 -2.72 -10.19 6.05
N PRO A 30 -1.58 -9.49 6.26
CA PRO A 30 -0.90 -9.40 7.55
C PRO A 30 -1.94 -9.08 8.64
N PRO A 31 -2.26 -10.02 9.54
CA PRO A 31 -3.50 -10.00 10.32
C PRO A 31 -3.50 -9.00 11.48
N GLU A 32 -2.64 -7.98 11.44
CA GLU A 32 -2.43 -7.09 12.57
C GLU A 32 -1.95 -5.70 12.14
N LEU A 33 -2.29 -4.72 12.97
CA LEU A 33 -1.81 -3.33 12.96
C LEU A 33 -0.38 -3.11 12.42
N PRO A 34 0.63 -3.95 12.73
CA PRO A 34 1.97 -3.86 12.16
C PRO A 34 2.02 -3.83 10.62
N GLY A 35 1.19 -4.60 9.91
CA GLY A 35 1.19 -4.60 8.44
C GLY A 35 0.71 -3.28 7.85
N LEU A 36 -0.36 -2.71 8.41
CA LEU A 36 -0.89 -1.40 8.02
C LEU A 36 0.11 -0.28 8.35
N LEU A 37 0.71 -0.34 9.54
CA LEU A 37 1.76 0.59 9.96
C LEU A 37 3.00 0.51 9.07
N GLY A 38 3.34 -0.67 8.55
CA GLY A 38 4.40 -0.83 7.56
C GLY A 38 4.12 -0.06 6.27
N ILE A 39 2.91 -0.17 5.70
CA ILE A 39 2.51 0.58 4.49
C ILE A 39 2.56 2.08 4.74
N VAL A 40 2.02 2.54 5.88
CA VAL A 40 2.07 3.95 6.29
C VAL A 40 3.52 4.41 6.44
N GLY A 41 4.37 3.63 7.10
CA GLY A 41 5.78 3.93 7.30
C GLY A 41 6.57 4.01 5.98
N ILE A 42 6.27 3.12 5.02
CA ILE A 42 6.85 3.17 3.67
C ILE A 42 6.49 4.50 2.98
N TYR A 43 5.21 4.87 3.00
CA TYR A 43 4.77 6.13 2.38
C TYR A 43 5.39 7.36 3.04
N LEU A 44 5.37 7.43 4.37
CA LEU A 44 5.97 8.54 5.11
C LEU A 44 7.48 8.63 4.88
N GLY A 45 8.19 7.49 4.92
CA GLY A 45 9.62 7.45 4.63
C GLY A 45 9.95 7.94 3.22
N TYR A 46 9.17 7.52 2.23
CA TYR A 46 9.27 8.03 0.86
C TYR A 46 9.08 9.55 0.81
N THR A 47 8.00 10.07 1.40
CA THR A 47 7.70 11.52 1.40
C THR A 47 8.78 12.34 2.10
N VAL A 48 9.33 11.86 3.21
CA VAL A 48 10.40 12.56 3.94
C VAL A 48 11.68 12.64 3.10
N VAL A 49 12.08 11.54 2.46
CA VAL A 49 13.27 11.49 1.61
C VAL A 49 13.12 12.38 0.38
N ASP A 50 11.94 12.34 -0.26
CA ASP A 50 11.58 13.19 -1.40
C ASP A 50 11.61 14.68 -1.02
N TRP A 51 10.99 15.05 0.11
CA TRP A 51 11.00 16.43 0.62
C TRP A 51 12.41 16.91 0.99
N ALA A 52 13.24 16.04 1.56
CA ALA A 52 14.62 16.36 1.91
C ALA A 52 15.53 16.49 0.66
N GLY A 53 15.04 16.11 -0.53
CA GLY A 53 15.80 16.16 -1.78
C GLY A 53 17.01 15.22 -1.78
N VAL A 54 16.99 14.18 -0.93
CA VAL A 54 18.12 13.25 -0.78
C VAL A 54 17.79 11.99 -1.57
N GLY A 55 18.65 11.61 -2.52
CA GLY A 55 18.41 10.41 -3.30
C GLY A 55 19.46 10.19 -4.37
N ILE A 56 19.48 8.97 -4.90
CA ILE A 56 20.28 8.63 -6.07
C ILE A 56 19.29 8.36 -7.20
N ASP A 57 19.42 9.09 -8.30
CA ASP A 57 18.74 8.75 -9.55
C ASP A 57 19.37 7.48 -10.15
N LEU A 58 18.83 6.33 -9.75
CA LEU A 58 19.28 5.04 -10.23
C LEU A 58 18.88 4.81 -11.69
N LEU A 59 17.72 5.32 -12.12
CA LEU A 59 17.22 5.15 -13.48
C LEU A 59 18.11 5.90 -14.48
N GLY A 60 18.43 7.17 -14.20
CA GLY A 60 19.38 7.93 -14.99
C GLY A 60 20.79 7.33 -14.99
N ARG A 61 21.26 6.78 -13.85
CA ARG A 61 22.58 6.12 -13.74
C ARG A 61 22.65 4.78 -14.47
N LEU A 62 21.54 4.06 -14.59
CA LEU A 62 21.44 2.82 -15.34
C LEU A 62 21.14 3.06 -16.84
N GLY A 63 20.97 4.32 -17.26
CA GLY A 63 20.68 4.69 -18.64
C GLY A 63 19.26 4.32 -19.10
N LEU A 64 18.32 4.21 -18.16
CA LEU A 64 16.93 3.82 -18.39
C LEU A 64 15.94 5.00 -18.24
N GLY A 65 16.45 6.22 -18.07
CA GLY A 65 15.68 7.46 -17.87
C GLY A 65 15.56 8.31 -19.13
#